data_AF-A0A5D2NHF3-F1
#
_entry.id   AF-A0A5D2NHF3-F1
#
_cell.length_a   1.000
_cell.length_b   1.000
_cell.length_c   1.000
_cell.angle_alpha   90.00
_cell.angle_beta   90.00
_cell.angle_gamma   90.00
#
_symmetry.space_group_name_H-M   'P 1'
#
loop_
_entity.id
_entity.type
_entity.pdbx_description
1 polymer ?
#
loop_
_entity_poly.entity_id
_entity_poly.type
_entity_poly.pdbx_seq_one_letter_code
_entity_poly.pdbx_strand_id
1 'polypeptide(L)'
;MEKNKDDDYGEEEDSEYVLLDLEAVRGQIDIPPNAPYTLSDLDTMNPILIIDKKVKLIGEYEETIGTCFVFSEDEASPVVHEETGPSEANLFSGKYIIDPNQAPRKQVKPVARLQKILKFRLLLDEDVQVETNSPNNSIL
;
A
#
# COMPACT_ATOMS: atom_id res chain seq x y z
N MET A 1 12.55 18.92 38.54
CA MET A 1 12.32 19.46 37.18
C MET A 1 12.78 18.39 36.22
N GLU A 2 11.85 17.53 35.84
CA GLU A 2 12.05 16.48 34.85
C GLU A 2 11.84 17.13 33.48
N LYS A 3 12.88 17.15 32.65
CA LYS A 3 12.76 17.63 31.28
C LYS A 3 12.11 16.51 30.48
N ASN A 4 10.85 16.71 30.10
CA ASN A 4 10.22 15.89 29.07
C ASN A 4 11.06 16.04 27.80
N LYS A 5 11.47 14.92 27.23
CA LYS A 5 11.99 14.88 25.87
C LYS A 5 10.82 15.27 24.98
N ASP A 6 10.96 16.40 24.31
CA ASP A 6 10.14 16.73 23.17
C ASP A 6 10.45 15.66 22.12
N ASP A 7 9.52 14.71 21.98
CA ASP A 7 9.53 13.77 20.88
C ASP A 7 9.36 14.62 19.61
N ASP A 8 10.46 14.70 18.87
CA ASP A 8 10.58 15.27 17.54
C ASP A 8 9.65 14.48 16.61
N TYR A 9 8.38 14.91 16.54
CA TYR A 9 7.48 14.54 15.46
C TYR A 9 8.02 15.21 14.21
N GLY A 10 9.04 14.60 13.60
CA GLY A 10 9.40 14.88 12.23
C GLY A 10 8.11 14.85 11.41
N GLU A 11 7.92 15.86 10.56
CA GLU A 11 6.76 16.00 9.69
C GLU A 11 6.60 14.73 8.85
N GLU A 12 5.85 13.75 9.36
CA GLU A 12 5.37 12.62 8.58
C GLU A 12 4.44 13.25 7.54
N GLU A 13 4.86 13.28 6.27
CA GLU A 13 3.95 13.58 5.17
C GLU A 13 2.76 12.64 5.34
N ASP A 14 1.58 13.19 5.67
CA ASP A 14 0.31 12.48 5.79
C ASP A 14 0.01 11.78 4.45
N SER A 15 0.58 10.60 4.26
CA SER A 15 0.48 9.81 3.05
C SER A 15 -0.77 8.96 3.15
N GLU A 16 -1.76 9.26 2.32
CA GLU A 16 -2.98 8.46 2.23
C GLU A 16 -2.77 7.28 1.28
N TYR A 17 -3.21 6.11 1.71
CA TYR A 17 -3.14 4.88 0.93
C TYR A 17 -4.55 4.41 0.57
N VAL A 18 -4.70 3.86 -0.63
CA VAL A 18 -5.92 3.19 -1.09
C VAL A 18 -5.55 1.85 -1.72
N LEU A 19 -6.38 0.83 -1.49
CA LEU A 19 -6.23 -0.46 -2.16
C LEU A 19 -6.98 -0.43 -3.49
N LEU A 20 -6.26 -0.61 -4.59
CA LEU A 20 -6.83 -0.76 -5.93
C LEU A 20 -7.15 -2.24 -6.16
N ASP A 21 -8.44 -2.57 -6.27
CA ASP A 21 -8.92 -3.91 -6.57
C ASP A 21 -9.18 -4.04 -8.08
N LEU A 22 -8.43 -4.94 -8.72
CA LEU A 22 -8.47 -5.22 -10.16
C LEU A 22 -9.06 -6.62 -10.46
N GLU A 23 -9.69 -7.29 -9.49
CA GLU A 23 -10.16 -8.67 -9.68
C GLU A 23 -11.20 -8.77 -10.82
N ALA A 24 -12.09 -7.79 -10.97
CA ALA A 24 -13.12 -7.82 -12.01
C ALA A 24 -12.57 -7.74 -13.45
N VAL A 25 -11.35 -7.24 -13.64
CA VAL A 25 -10.69 -7.15 -14.95
C VAL A 25 -9.65 -8.25 -15.17
N ARG A 26 -9.47 -9.14 -14.19
CA ARG A 26 -8.54 -10.26 -14.26
C ARG A 26 -8.89 -11.16 -15.45
N GLY A 27 -7.89 -11.42 -16.29
CA GLY A 27 -8.04 -12.24 -17.50
C GLY A 27 -8.63 -11.51 -18.72
N GLN A 28 -9.13 -10.29 -18.54
CA GLN A 28 -9.54 -9.40 -19.65
C GLN A 28 -8.38 -8.50 -20.08
N ILE A 29 -7.53 -8.13 -19.13
CA ILE A 29 -6.35 -7.29 -19.35
C ILE A 29 -5.09 -8.01 -18.86
N ASP A 30 -4.00 -7.81 -19.59
CA ASP A 30 -2.65 -8.23 -19.19
C ASP A 30 -1.85 -6.97 -18.84
N ILE A 31 -1.35 -6.88 -17.61
CA ILE A 31 -0.62 -5.73 -17.11
C ILE A 31 0.85 -6.15 -16.98
N PRO A 32 1.74 -5.70 -17.89
CA PRO A 32 3.14 -6.05 -17.79
C PRO A 32 3.79 -5.42 -16.55
N PRO A 33 4.87 -6.02 -16.01
CA PRO A 33 5.64 -5.40 -14.95
C PRO A 33 6.07 -3.98 -15.32
N ASN A 34 5.95 -3.04 -14.38
CA ASN A 34 6.28 -1.62 -14.55
C ASN A 34 5.47 -0.89 -15.63
N ALA A 35 4.28 -1.40 -16.00
CA ALA A 35 3.37 -0.67 -16.89
C ALA A 35 3.09 0.74 -16.32
N PRO A 36 3.27 1.80 -17.12
CA PRO A 36 2.94 3.15 -16.65
C PRO A 36 1.44 3.28 -16.46
N TYR A 37 1.02 3.99 -15.42
CA TYR A 37 -0.39 4.24 -15.16
C TYR A 37 -0.65 5.69 -14.76
N THR A 38 -1.90 6.11 -14.87
CA THR A 38 -2.40 7.39 -14.36
C THR A 38 -3.71 7.13 -13.64
N LEU A 39 -3.80 7.58 -12.40
CA LEU A 39 -5.01 7.55 -11.59
C LEU A 39 -5.48 9.00 -11.43
N SER A 40 -6.70 9.30 -11.89
CA SER A 40 -7.31 10.62 -11.82
C SER A 40 -8.65 10.55 -11.12
N ASP A 41 -9.18 11.74 -10.78
CA ASP A 41 -10.55 11.92 -10.29
C ASP A 41 -10.83 11.16 -8.98
N LEU A 42 -9.81 11.01 -8.13
CA LEU A 42 -9.90 10.38 -6.81
C LEU A 42 -10.87 11.12 -5.88
N ASP A 43 -11.10 12.40 -6.12
CA ASP A 43 -12.05 13.26 -5.40
C ASP A 43 -13.51 13.09 -5.88
N THR A 44 -13.75 12.25 -6.90
CA THR A 44 -15.08 11.96 -7.45
C THR A 44 -15.60 10.61 -6.98
N MET A 45 -16.88 10.32 -7.23
CA MET A 45 -17.45 8.99 -6.92
C MET A 45 -16.92 7.89 -7.87
N ASN A 46 -16.38 8.27 -9.03
CA ASN A 46 -15.95 7.35 -10.07
C ASN A 46 -14.55 7.70 -10.62
N PRO A 47 -13.48 7.40 -9.86
CA PRO A 47 -12.12 7.65 -10.31
C PRO A 47 -11.76 6.88 -11.58
N ILE A 48 -10.82 7.41 -12.35
CA ILE A 48 -10.39 6.81 -13.62
C ILE A 48 -8.95 6.31 -13.51
N LEU A 49 -8.74 5.04 -13.86
CA LEU A 49 -7.41 4.44 -13.96
C LEU A 49 -7.09 4.13 -15.42
N ILE A 50 -6.00 4.69 -15.92
CA ILE A 50 -5.49 4.44 -17.27
C ILE A 50 -4.17 3.69 -17.15
N ILE A 51 -4.09 2.48 -17.72
CA ILE A 51 -2.89 1.63 -17.71
C ILE A 51 -2.33 1.55 -19.14
N ASP A 52 -1.03 1.80 -19.28
CA ASP A 52 -0.27 1.80 -20.55
C ASP A 52 -0.90 2.68 -21.66
N LYS A 53 -1.67 3.71 -21.27
CA LYS A 53 -2.46 4.58 -22.18
C LYS A 53 -3.43 3.83 -23.10
N LYS A 54 -3.74 2.56 -22.79
CA LYS A 54 -4.56 1.68 -23.63
C LYS A 54 -5.82 1.23 -22.92
N VAL A 55 -5.67 0.81 -21.66
CA VAL A 55 -6.77 0.29 -20.85
C VAL A 55 -7.30 1.43 -20.00
N LYS A 56 -8.59 1.75 -20.13
CA LYS A 56 -9.27 2.73 -19.30
C LYS A 56 -10.28 2.00 -18.40
N LEU A 57 -10.14 2.19 -17.11
CA LEU A 57 -10.95 1.57 -16.06
C LEU A 57 -11.69 2.66 -15.29
N ILE A 58 -12.88 2.32 -14.82
CA ILE A 58 -13.69 3.14 -13.92
C ILE A 58 -13.74 2.49 -12.55
N GLY A 59 -13.46 3.30 -11.54
CA GLY A 59 -13.43 2.91 -10.14
C GLY A 59 -14.77 3.17 -9.45
N GLU A 60 -15.04 2.40 -8.41
CA GLU A 60 -16.09 2.66 -7.43
C GLU A 60 -15.54 2.41 -6.03
N TYR A 61 -15.79 3.35 -5.12
CA TYR A 61 -15.39 3.22 -3.72
C TYR A 61 -16.32 2.25 -2.99
N GLU A 62 -15.74 1.24 -2.35
CA GLU A 62 -16.46 0.32 -1.48
C GLU A 62 -15.88 0.38 -0.06
N GLU A 63 -16.76 0.61 0.92
CA GLU A 63 -16.40 0.54 2.34
C GLU A 63 -16.27 -0.93 2.76
N THR A 64 -15.15 -1.28 3.38
CA THR A 64 -14.87 -2.65 3.81
C THR A 64 -15.51 -2.96 5.15
N ILE A 65 -16.02 -4.19 5.31
CA ILE A 65 -16.36 -4.70 6.63
C ILE A 65 -15.05 -5.10 7.32
N GLY A 66 -14.59 -4.28 8.26
CA GLY A 66 -13.38 -4.51 9.03
C GLY A 66 -12.30 -3.48 8.75
N THR A 67 -11.04 -3.88 8.89
CA THR A 67 -9.89 -3.01 8.66
C THR A 67 -8.77 -3.84 8.04
N CYS A 68 -8.23 -3.37 6.92
CA CYS A 68 -7.07 -3.97 6.29
C CYS A 68 -5.79 -3.30 6.81
N PHE A 69 -4.87 -4.11 7.34
CA PHE A 69 -3.54 -3.64 7.73
C PHE A 69 -2.53 -4.05 6.65
N VAL A 70 -1.87 -3.06 6.07
CA VAL A 70 -0.84 -3.26 5.03
C VAL A 70 0.52 -3.17 5.69
N PHE A 71 1.39 -4.14 5.38
CA PHE A 71 2.76 -4.19 5.87
C PHE A 71 3.72 -4.22 4.67
N SER A 72 4.80 -3.46 4.74
CA SER A 72 5.94 -3.63 3.83
C SER A 72 6.87 -4.70 4.38
N GLU A 73 7.60 -5.34 3.48
CA GLU A 73 8.57 -6.37 3.80
C GLU A 73 9.97 -5.89 3.38
N ASP A 74 10.91 -5.93 4.32
CA ASP A 74 12.32 -5.61 4.11
C ASP A 74 13.20 -6.82 4.49
N GLU A 75 14.38 -6.92 3.89
CA GLU A 75 15.40 -7.88 4.30
C GLU A 75 15.91 -7.52 5.71
N ALA A 76 15.83 -8.47 6.64
CA ALA A 76 16.32 -8.25 7.99
C ALA A 76 17.82 -8.55 8.08
N SER A 77 18.54 -7.70 8.81
CA SER A 77 19.93 -8.01 9.17
C SER A 77 19.98 -9.30 10.03
N PRO A 78 21.02 -10.14 9.88
CA PRO A 78 21.15 -11.37 10.66
C PRO A 78 21.17 -11.06 12.16
N VAL A 79 20.44 -11.87 12.93
CA VAL A 79 20.36 -11.67 14.38
C VAL A 79 21.67 -12.08 15.03
N VAL A 80 22.38 -11.11 15.59
CA VAL A 80 23.52 -11.33 16.45
C VAL A 80 22.98 -11.70 17.82
N HIS A 81 23.15 -12.96 18.23
CA HIS A 81 22.91 -13.35 19.61
C HIS A 81 24.04 -12.80 20.47
N GLU A 82 23.77 -11.78 21.28
CA GLU A 82 24.68 -11.39 22.36
C GLU A 82 24.55 -12.44 23.46
N GLU A 83 25.62 -13.21 23.69
CA GLU A 83 25.65 -14.26 24.70
C GLU A 83 25.54 -13.63 26.10
N THR A 84 24.33 -13.63 26.68
CA THR A 84 24.09 -13.08 28.03
C THR A 84 24.42 -14.09 29.15
N GLY A 85 25.57 -14.76 29.05
CA GLY A 85 26.05 -15.74 30.03
C GLY A 85 27.41 -15.34 30.61
N PRO A 86 27.66 -15.48 31.94
CA PRO A 86 28.97 -15.22 32.51
C PRO A 86 29.87 -16.40 32.16
N SER A 87 30.62 -16.32 31.07
CA SER A 87 31.55 -17.38 30.69
C SER A 87 32.99 -16.90 30.90
N GLU A 88 33.56 -17.23 32.07
CA GLU A 88 35.00 -17.06 32.38
C GLU A 88 35.92 -17.95 31.52
N ALA A 89 35.46 -18.50 30.38
CA ALA A 89 36.23 -19.41 29.53
C ALA A 89 36.11 -19.17 28.01
N ASN A 90 35.62 -18.02 27.55
CA ASN A 90 35.51 -17.76 26.11
C ASN A 90 36.86 -17.31 25.49
N LEU A 91 37.63 -18.28 24.99
CA LEU A 91 38.87 -18.11 24.20
C LEU A 91 38.62 -17.62 22.75
N PHE A 92 37.47 -17.01 22.47
CA PHE A 92 37.09 -16.55 21.15
C PHE A 92 36.80 -15.06 21.17
N SER A 93 37.86 -14.25 21.15
CA SER A 93 37.73 -12.82 20.90
C SER A 93 37.22 -12.61 19.46
N GLY A 94 35.95 -12.24 19.31
CA GLY A 94 35.48 -11.54 18.11
C GLY A 94 35.15 -12.37 16.88
N LYS A 95 34.63 -13.59 17.01
CA LYS A 95 34.00 -14.29 15.87
C LYS A 95 32.49 -14.39 16.06
N TYR A 96 31.79 -13.55 15.30
CA TYR A 96 30.35 -13.62 15.04
C TYR A 96 29.90 -15.09 14.88
N ILE A 97 29.04 -15.56 15.77
CA ILE A 97 28.39 -16.88 15.63
C ILE A 97 27.18 -16.67 14.72
N ILE A 98 27.43 -16.60 13.42
CA ILE A 98 26.37 -16.67 12.42
C ILE A 98 26.06 -18.16 12.25
N ASP A 99 24.84 -18.59 12.57
CA ASP A 99 24.40 -19.94 12.23
C ASP A 99 24.38 -20.05 10.69
N PRO A 100 25.23 -20.88 10.07
CA PRO A 100 25.26 -21.03 8.62
C PRO A 100 23.97 -21.63 8.04
N ASN A 101 23.08 -22.17 8.89
CA ASN A 101 21.76 -22.67 8.50
C ASN A 101 20.63 -21.68 8.77
N GLN A 102 20.94 -20.43 9.15
CA GLN A 102 19.90 -19.43 9.41
C GLN A 102 19.18 -19.09 8.10
N ALA A 103 17.88 -19.42 8.03
CA ALA A 103 17.05 -19.02 6.92
C ALA A 103 17.02 -17.48 6.80
N PRO A 104 16.99 -16.91 5.57
CA PRO A 104 16.84 -15.48 5.37
C PRO A 104 15.66 -14.95 6.18
N ARG A 105 15.92 -13.92 7.00
CA ARG A 105 14.89 -13.31 7.85
C ARG A 105 14.35 -12.08 7.15
N LYS A 106 13.04 -11.92 7.23
CA LYS A 106 12.31 -10.75 6.73
C LYS A 106 11.80 -9.95 7.92
N GLN A 107 11.92 -8.64 7.85
CA GLN A 107 11.29 -7.74 8.81
C GLN A 107 10.09 -7.10 8.12
N VAL A 108 8.99 -6.94 8.86
CA VAL A 108 7.80 -6.24 8.36
C VAL A 108 7.61 -4.92 9.10
N LYS A 109 7.16 -3.89 8.39
CA LYS A 109 6.80 -2.59 8.97
C LYS A 109 5.36 -2.25 8.59
N PRO A 110 4.55 -1.70 9.52
CA PRO A 110 3.21 -1.24 9.17
C PRO A 110 3.31 -0.07 8.19
N VAL A 111 2.49 -0.10 7.15
CA VAL A 111 2.43 0.93 6.08
C VAL A 111 1.12 1.69 6.15
N ALA A 112 -0.01 0.98 6.23
CA ALA A 112 -1.32 1.62 6.16
C ALA A 112 -2.40 0.85 6.93
N ARG A 113 -3.41 1.59 7.37
CA ARG A 113 -4.67 1.08 7.89
C ARG A 113 -5.79 1.53 6.94
N LEU A 114 -6.36 0.59 6.20
CA LEU A 114 -7.35 0.86 5.16
C LEU A 114 -8.74 0.42 5.59
N GLN A 115 -9.74 1.23 5.23
CA GLN A 115 -11.16 0.96 5.46
C GLN A 115 -11.98 1.02 4.17
N LYS A 116 -11.40 1.56 3.08
CA LYS A 116 -12.00 1.62 1.75
C LYS A 116 -11.12 0.92 0.72
N ILE A 117 -11.78 0.38 -0.29
CA ILE A 117 -11.14 -0.18 -1.48
C ILE A 117 -11.72 0.50 -2.72
N LEU A 118 -10.92 0.61 -3.76
CA LEU A 118 -11.34 1.16 -5.04
C LEU A 118 -11.42 0.02 -6.05
N LYS A 119 -12.65 -0.40 -6.38
CA LYS A 119 -12.90 -1.52 -7.29
C LYS A 119 -12.97 -1.03 -8.72
N PHE A 120 -12.13 -1.59 -9.59
CA PHE A 120 -12.10 -1.21 -10.99
C PHE A 120 -12.75 -2.24 -11.89
N ARG A 121 -13.48 -1.74 -12.87
CA ARG A 121 -13.98 -2.47 -14.03
C ARG A 121 -13.60 -1.76 -15.32
N LEU A 122 -13.71 -2.45 -16.46
CA LEU A 122 -13.56 -1.81 -17.77
C LEU A 122 -14.57 -0.67 -17.89
N LEU A 123 -14.11 0.48 -18.36
CA LEU A 123 -14.98 1.59 -18.74
C LEU A 123 -15.68 1.24 -20.06
N LEU A 124 -17.00 1.31 -20.08
CA LEU A 124 -17.83 1.09 -21.27
C LEU A 124 -18.39 2.42 -21.80
N ASP A 125 -18.82 2.46 -23.06
CA ASP A 125 -19.35 3.68 -23.69
C ASP A 125 -20.59 4.24 -22.97
N GLU A 126 -21.37 3.38 -22.32
CA GLU A 126 -22.56 3.75 -21.55
C GLU A 126 -22.22 4.56 -20.29
N ASP A 127 -21.05 4.33 -19.70
CA ASP A 127 -20.60 5.02 -18.48
C ASP A 127 -20.30 6.50 -18.74
N VAL A 128 -19.97 6.86 -19.98
CA VAL A 128 -19.64 8.24 -20.38
C VAL A 128 -20.90 9.12 -20.47
N GLN A 129 -22.09 8.53 -20.58
CA GLN A 129 -23.35 9.27 -20.77
C GLN A 129 -24.02 9.73 -19.47
N VAL A 130 -23.57 9.26 -18.30
CA VAL A 130 -24.16 9.62 -17.00
C VAL A 130 -23.82 11.06 -16.60
N GLU A 131 -22.72 11.63 -17.12
CA GLU A 131 -22.25 12.98 -16.74
C GLU A 131 -23.03 14.14 -17.39
N THR A 132 -23.90 13.90 -18.40
CA THR A 132 -24.53 15.01 -19.16
C THR A 132 -26.00 15.29 -18.88
N ASN A 133 -26.67 14.58 -17.97
CA ASN A 133 -28.10 14.82 -17.69
C ASN A 133 -28.32 15.59 -16.38
N SER A 134 -27.96 16.88 -16.38
CA SER A 134 -28.68 17.86 -15.55
C SER A 134 -29.93 18.31 -16.32
N PRO A 135 -31.16 18.01 -15.86
CA PRO A 135 -32.34 18.64 -16.42
C PRO A 135 -32.34 20.09 -15.97
N ASN A 136 -32.02 21.01 -16.90
CA ASN A 136 -32.35 22.42 -16.77
C ASN A 136 -33.88 22.55 -16.72
N ASN A 137 -34.47 22.42 -15.52
CA ASN A 137 -35.84 22.84 -15.27
C ASN A 137 -35.83 24.35 -15.03
N SER A 138 -35.72 25.12 -16.11
CA SER A 138 -36.22 26.49 -16.16
C SER A 138 -37.69 26.43 -16.59
N ILE A 139 -38.61 26.58 -15.65
CA ILE A 139 -40.00 26.95 -15.95
C ILE A 139 -40.43 28.04 -14.97
N LEU A 140 -40.55 29.25 -15.54
CA LEU A 140 -41.32 30.44 -15.16
C LEU A 140 -41.11 31.05 -13.76
#